data_AF-A0A2C6MCC9-F1
#
_entry.id   AF-A0A2C6MCC9-F1
#
_cell.length_a   1.000
_cell.length_b   1.000
_cell.length_c   1.000
_cell.angle_alpha   90.00
_cell.angle_beta   90.00
_cell.angle_gamma   90.00
#
_symmetry.space_group_name_H-M   'P 1'
#
loop_
_entity.id
_entity.type
_entity.pdbx_description
1 polymer ?
#
loop_
_entity_poly.entity_id
_entity_poly.type
_entity_poly.pdbx_seq_one_letter_code
_entity_poly.pdbx_strand_id
1 'polypeptide(L)'
;MKLDQRKVYTRREIAAKCQMSHTTFYKFLERYKEQGENGLHDKERVPGIRPNQTPPDIEEAILLSWLLSRNTQLMDPKGSAPN
;
A
#
# COMPACT_ATOMS: atom_id res chain seq x y z
N MET A 1 -25.85 -2.25 3.04
CA MET A 1 -26.40 -3.48 2.45
C MET A 1 -27.36 -4.13 3.44
N LYS A 2 -28.62 -4.40 3.09
CA LYS A 2 -29.56 -5.12 3.97
C LYS A 2 -29.69 -6.57 3.49
N LEU A 3 -29.17 -7.50 4.28
CA LEU A 3 -29.42 -8.94 4.09
C LEU A 3 -30.59 -9.34 4.98
N ASP A 4 -31.54 -10.06 4.42
CA ASP A 4 -32.55 -10.75 5.22
C ASP A 4 -31.88 -11.91 5.97
N GLN A 5 -31.84 -11.83 7.29
CA GLN A 5 -31.21 -12.82 8.16
C GLN A 5 -31.94 -14.18 8.17
N ARG A 6 -33.19 -14.24 7.68
CA ARG A 6 -33.98 -15.48 7.62
C ARG A 6 -33.77 -16.26 6.33
N LYS A 7 -33.10 -15.67 5.35
CA LYS A 7 -32.82 -16.29 4.06
C LYS A 7 -31.43 -16.91 4.04
N VAL A 8 -31.36 -18.19 3.66
CA VAL A 8 -30.09 -18.83 3.34
C VAL A 8 -29.63 -18.32 1.98
N TYR A 9 -28.42 -17.75 1.92
CA TYR A 9 -27.81 -17.30 0.68
C TYR A 9 -26.71 -18.26 0.26
N THR A 10 -26.65 -18.52 -1.04
CA THR A 10 -25.50 -19.15 -1.66
C THR A 10 -24.32 -18.19 -1.71
N ARG A 11 -23.09 -18.72 -1.77
CA ARG A 11 -21.87 -17.90 -1.85
C ARG A 11 -21.86 -16.96 -3.05
N ARG A 12 -22.44 -17.38 -4.18
CA ARG A 12 -22.58 -16.54 -5.38
C ARG A 12 -23.54 -15.38 -5.19
N GLU A 13 -24.67 -15.60 -4.50
CA GLU A 13 -25.61 -14.51 -4.19
C GLU A 13 -24.99 -13.49 -3.24
N ILE A 14 -24.21 -13.93 -2.25
CA ILE A 14 -23.50 -13.01 -1.36
C ILE A 14 -22.48 -12.19 -2.14
N ALA A 15 -21.67 -12.84 -3.00
CA ALA A 15 -20.69 -12.15 -3.85
C ALA A 15 -21.37 -11.09 -4.74
N ALA A 16 -22.49 -11.43 -5.37
CA ALA A 16 -23.27 -10.51 -6.19
C ALA A 16 -23.82 -9.32 -5.39
N LYS A 17 -24.35 -9.57 -4.18
CA LYS A 17 -24.85 -8.50 -3.29
C LYS A 17 -23.75 -7.57 -2.81
N CYS A 18 -22.54 -8.10 -2.61
CA CYS A 18 -21.36 -7.32 -2.26
C CYS A 18 -20.64 -6.71 -3.48
N GLN A 19 -21.24 -6.77 -4.68
CA GLN A 19 -20.68 -6.24 -5.92
C GLN A 19 -19.26 -6.72 -6.23
N MET A 20 -18.95 -7.97 -5.88
CA MET A 20 -17.63 -8.56 -6.08
C MET A 20 -17.74 -9.84 -6.90
N SER A 21 -16.65 -10.17 -7.60
CA SER A 21 -16.54 -11.46 -8.28
C SER A 21 -16.58 -12.60 -7.25
N HIS A 22 -17.09 -13.77 -7.65
CA HIS A 22 -17.12 -14.94 -6.78
C HIS A 22 -15.71 -15.37 -6.35
N THR A 23 -14.71 -15.26 -7.22
CA THR A 23 -13.30 -15.58 -6.90
C THR A 23 -12.74 -14.62 -5.85
N THR A 24 -13.05 -13.32 -5.91
CA THR A 24 -12.69 -12.36 -4.86
C THR A 24 -13.36 -12.71 -3.54
N PHE A 25 -14.65 -13.04 -3.56
CA PHE A 25 -15.39 -13.45 -2.36
C PHE A 25 -14.76 -14.67 -1.68
N TYR A 26 -14.37 -15.71 -2.44
CA TYR A 26 -13.70 -16.88 -1.86
C TYR A 26 -12.38 -16.52 -1.18
N LYS A 27 -11.56 -15.68 -1.82
CA LYS A 27 -10.30 -15.19 -1.22
C LYS A 27 -10.56 -14.42 0.08
N PHE A 28 -11.58 -13.57 0.12
CA PHE A 28 -11.93 -12.78 1.30
C PHE A 28 -12.47 -13.67 2.42
N LEU A 29 -13.26 -14.69 2.08
CA LEU A 29 -13.77 -15.67 3.06
C LEU A 29 -12.64 -16.47 3.70
N GLU A 30 -11.65 -16.88 2.91
CA GLU A 30 -10.46 -17.57 3.41
C GLU A 30 -9.64 -16.66 4.33
N ARG A 31 -9.33 -15.44 3.89
CA ARG A 31 -8.62 -14.45 4.72
C ARG A 31 -9.36 -14.13 6.02
N TYR A 32 -10.68 -14.02 5.98
CA TYR A 32 -11.49 -13.77 7.17
C TYR A 32 -11.43 -14.93 8.17
N LYS A 33 -11.40 -16.17 7.68
CA LYS A 33 -11.25 -17.34 8.56
C LYS A 33 -9.88 -17.38 9.25
N GLU A 34 -8.84 -16.93 8.57
CA GLU A 34 -7.47 -16.96 9.10
C GLU A 34 -7.16 -15.75 10.00
N GLN A 35 -7.61 -14.56 9.59
CA GLN A 35 -7.13 -13.27 10.12
C GLN A 35 -8.28 -12.41 10.69
N GLY A 36 -9.52 -12.91 10.65
CA GLY A 36 -10.70 -12.16 11.05
C GLY A 36 -10.92 -10.93 10.15
N GLU A 37 -11.42 -9.86 10.74
CA GLU A 37 -11.64 -8.58 10.04
C GLU A 37 -10.34 -8.02 9.45
N ASN A 38 -9.19 -8.24 10.08
CA ASN A 38 -7.89 -7.77 9.58
C ASN A 38 -7.54 -8.34 8.20
N GLY A 39 -8.04 -9.54 7.88
CA GLY A 39 -7.83 -10.18 6.58
C GLY A 39 -8.61 -9.55 5.42
N LEU A 40 -9.60 -8.70 5.72
CA LEU A 40 -10.46 -8.04 4.73
C LEU A 40 -9.90 -6.71 4.22
N HIS A 41 -8.81 -6.22 4.81
CA HIS A 41 -8.12 -5.03 4.31
C HIS A 41 -7.29 -5.34 3.07
N ASP A 42 -7.06 -4.31 2.26
CA ASP A 42 -6.14 -4.40 1.14
C ASP A 42 -4.74 -4.69 1.67
N LYS A 43 -4.17 -5.80 1.21
CA LYS A 43 -2.78 -6.12 1.49
C LYS A 43 -1.92 -5.19 0.65
N GLU A 44 -0.90 -4.61 1.27
CA GLU A 44 0.12 -3.90 0.54
C GLU A 44 0.61 -4.78 -0.61
N ARG A 45 0.76 -4.17 -1.79
CA ARG A 45 1.28 -4.87 -2.96
C ARG A 45 2.67 -5.37 -2.58
N VAL A 46 2.83 -6.70 -2.51
CA VAL A 46 4.03 -7.39 -2.03
C VAL A 46 5.29 -6.64 -2.49
N PRO A 47 6.24 -6.32 -1.59
CA PRO A 47 7.53 -5.80 -2.00
C PRO A 47 8.24 -6.92 -2.75
N GLY A 48 8.21 -6.82 -4.07
CA GLY A 48 8.86 -7.76 -4.97
C GLY A 48 9.49 -7.00 -6.13
N ILE A 49 10.37 -7.71 -6.85
CA ILE A 49 11.08 -7.17 -8.00
C ILE A 49 10.05 -6.77 -9.05
N ARG A 50 9.98 -5.47 -9.33
CA ARG A 50 9.16 -4.94 -10.42
C ARG A 50 9.97 -5.07 -11.72
N PRO A 51 9.33 -5.38 -12.87
CA PRO A 51 10.03 -5.50 -14.15
C PRO A 51 10.92 -4.31 -14.53
N ASN A 52 10.63 -3.13 -13.96
CA ASN A 52 11.38 -1.89 -14.12
C ASN A 52 11.78 -1.28 -12.77
N GLN A 53 12.11 -2.10 -11.76
CA GLN A 53 12.60 -1.60 -10.49
C GLN A 53 13.95 -0.92 -10.71
N THR A 54 14.10 0.31 -10.20
CA THR A 54 15.36 1.04 -10.28
C THR A 54 16.45 0.24 -9.56
N PRO A 55 17.59 0.00 -10.23
CA PRO A 55 18.76 -0.58 -9.59
C PRO A 55 19.17 0.18 -8.32
N PRO A 56 19.57 -0.49 -7.22
CA PRO A 56 19.89 0.15 -5.94
C PRO A 56 20.97 1.23 -6.03
N ASP A 57 21.95 1.04 -6.90
CA ASP A 57 23.03 2.00 -7.17
C ASP A 57 22.52 3.33 -7.73
N ILE A 58 21.48 3.29 -8.57
CA ILE A 58 20.84 4.49 -9.11
C ILE A 58 20.01 5.18 -8.02
N GLU A 59 19.29 4.42 -7.18
CA GLU A 59 18.54 4.99 -6.05
C GLU A 59 19.49 5.70 -5.06
N GLU A 60 20.60 5.06 -4.71
CA GLU A 60 21.65 5.62 -3.85
C GLU A 60 22.28 6.88 -4.46
N ALA A 61 22.59 6.87 -5.76
CA ALA A 61 23.13 8.04 -6.45
C ALA A 61 22.17 9.23 -6.44
N ILE A 62 20.85 8.99 -6.61
CA ILE A 62 19.82 10.03 -6.51
C ILE A 62 19.77 10.59 -5.09
N LEU A 63 19.73 9.73 -4.07
CA LEU A 63 19.69 10.15 -2.68
C LEU A 63 20.92 10.97 -2.28
N LEU A 64 22.12 10.54 -2.70
CA LEU A 64 23.38 11.25 -2.47
C LEU A 64 23.38 12.60 -3.17
N SER A 65 22.96 12.67 -4.43
CA SER A 65 22.83 13.92 -5.19
C SER A 65 21.90 14.91 -4.48
N TRP A 66 20.75 14.45 -4.01
CA TRP A 66 19.81 15.26 -3.23
C TRP A 66 20.40 15.72 -1.89
N LEU A 67 21.12 14.85 -1.18
CA LEU A 67 21.76 15.18 0.10
C LEU A 67 22.85 16.25 -0.08
N LEU A 68 23.71 16.10 -1.09
CA LEU A 68 24.76 17.06 -1.43
C LEU A 68 24.19 18.41 -1.87
N SER A 69 23.12 18.39 -2.68
CA SER A 69 22.41 19.60 -3.12
C SER A 69 21.68 20.30 -1.97
N ARG A 70 21.21 19.56 -0.97
CA ARG A 70 20.56 20.11 0.23
C ARG A 70 21.58 20.68 1.22
N ASN A 71 22.73 20.04 1.38
CA ASN A 71 23.80 20.50 2.27
C ASN A 71 24.55 21.72 1.71
N THR A 72 24.57 21.90 0.39
CA THR A 72 25.13 23.09 -0.26
C THR A 72 24.26 24.34 -0.07
N GLN A 73 22.95 24.19 0.09
CA GLN A 73 22.02 25.29 0.46
C GLN A 73 22.12 25.70 1.94
N LEU A 74 22.79 24.91 2.78
CA LEU A 74 23.06 25.25 4.20
C LEU A 74 24.37 26.03 4.38
N MET A 75 25.16 26.21 3.31
CA MET A 75 26.41 26.98 3.32
C MET A 75 26.23 28.32 2.61
N ASP A 76 25.22 29.10 3.02
CA ASP A 76 25.22 30.55 2.78
C ASP A 76 26.01 31.25 3.91
N PRO A 77 27.17 31.86 3.63
CA PRO A 77 27.94 32.59 4.63
C PRO A 77 27.37 34.00 4.81
N LYS A 78 26.17 34.11 5.40
CA LYS A 78 25.65 35.40 5.88
C LYS A 78 25.22 35.31 7.35
N GLY A 79 26.19 35.00 8.19
CA GLY A 79 26.17 35.31 9.62
C GLY A 79 26.91 36.62 9.87
N SER A 80 26.18 37.73 9.80
CA SER A 80 26.60 39.03 10.36
C SER A 80 27.02 38.86 11.82
N ALA A 81 28.24 39.24 12.18
CA ALA A 81 28.63 39.41 13.58
C ALA A 81 27.85 40.61 14.16
N PRO A 82 27.15 40.48 15.30
CA PRO A 82 26.62 41.66 15.98
C PRO A 82 27.78 42.45 16.59
N ASN A 83 27.67 43.76 16.46
CA ASN A 83 28.59 44.81 16.91
C ASN A 83 28.69 44.86 18.44
#